data_AF-A0A3D1R520-F1
#
_entry.id   AF-A0A3D1R520-F1
#
_cell.length_a   1.000
_cell.length_b   1.000
_cell.length_c   1.000
_cell.angle_alpha   90.00
_cell.angle_beta   90.00
_cell.angle_gamma   90.00
#
_symmetry.space_group_name_H-M   'P 1'
#
loop_
_entity.id
_entity.type
_entity.pdbx_description
1 polymer ?
#
loop_
_entity_poly.entity_id
_entity_poly.type
_entity_poly.pdbx_seq_one_letter_code
_entity_poly.pdbx_strand_id
1 'polypeptide(L)' 'GHCTCPPGLPVCACESKGDFRVLTRKALTASPQELDANPRARSAKLRGIERLP' A
#
# COMPACT_ATOMS: atom_id res chain seq x y z
N GLY A 1 5.29 -10.37 8.69
CA GLY A 1 4.90 -9.43 9.76
C GLY A 1 3.83 -10.05 10.64
N HIS A 2 4.24 -10.73 11.71
CA HIS A 2 3.32 -11.25 12.73
C HIS A 2 3.58 -10.44 13.99
N CYS A 3 2.56 -9.71 14.47
CA CYS A 3 2.64 -8.98 15.72
C CYS A 3 2.40 -9.96 16.87
N THR A 4 3.37 -10.06 17.79
CA THR A 4 3.30 -10.93 18.98
C THR A 4 2.96 -10.15 20.25
N CYS A 5 2.71 -8.84 20.16
CA CYS A 5 2.43 -8.03 21.33
C CYS A 5 1.05 -8.36 21.92
N PRO A 6 0.94 -8.52 23.25
CA PRO A 6 -0.35 -8.64 23.91
C PRO A 6 -1.21 -7.39 23.71
N PRO A 7 -2.54 -7.54 23.58
CA PRO A 7 -3.45 -6.41 23.41
C PRO A 7 -3.45 -5.52 24.67
N GLY A 8 -3.35 -4.21 24.49
CA GLY A 8 -3.41 -3.21 25.58
C GLY A 8 -2.09 -2.51 25.92
N LEU A 9 -0.99 -2.84 25.24
CA LEU A 9 0.27 -2.11 25.39
C LEU A 9 0.15 -0.67 24.86
N PRO A 10 0.63 0.35 25.60
CA PRO A 10 0.56 1.75 25.17
C PRO A 10 1.47 2.07 23.97
N VAL A 11 2.46 1.21 23.70
CA VAL A 11 3.39 1.30 22.56
C VAL A 11 3.71 -0.11 22.06
N CYS A 12 3.78 -0.31 20.74
CA CYS A 12 4.21 -1.58 20.14
C CYS A 12 5.68 -1.81 20.49
N ALA A 13 5.94 -2.89 21.24
CA ALA A 13 7.28 -3.41 21.48
C ALA A 13 7.70 -4.41 20.37
N CYS A 14 6.82 -4.69 19.42
CA CYS A 14 7.06 -5.54 18.28
C CYS A 14 7.96 -4.84 17.26
N GLU A 15 9.16 -5.36 17.03
CA GLU A 15 10.03 -4.89 15.93
C GLU A 15 9.60 -5.42 14.55
N SER A 16 8.37 -5.94 14.45
CA SER A 16 7.75 -6.47 13.24
C SER A 16 7.42 -5.37 12.23
N LYS A 17 8.42 -4.58 11.84
CA LYS A 17 8.34 -3.65 10.71
C LYS A 17 8.30 -4.51 9.44
N GLY A 18 7.38 -4.21 8.53
CA GLY A 18 7.27 -4.96 7.28
C GLY A 18 8.52 -4.79 6.43
N ASP A 19 8.91 -5.84 5.73
CA ASP A 19 10.11 -5.90 4.87
C ASP A 19 9.89 -5.17 3.53
N PHE A 20 9.06 -4.12 3.52
CA PHE A 20 8.67 -3.41 2.31
C PHE A 20 8.49 -1.92 2.56
N ARG A 21 8.83 -1.13 1.54
CA ARG A 21 8.58 0.30 1.47
C ARG A 21 7.36 0.56 0.60
N VAL A 22 6.40 1.30 1.12
CA VAL A 22 5.21 1.71 0.35
C VAL A 22 5.59 2.82 -0.63
N LEU A 23 5.46 2.55 -1.93
CA LEU A 23 5.72 3.55 -2.98
C LEU A 23 4.50 4.47 -3.17
N THR A 24 3.30 3.90 -3.15
CA THR A 24 2.04 4.63 -3.36
C THR A 24 1.18 4.61 -2.10
N ARG A 25 1.23 5.67 -1.29
CA ARG A 25 0.39 5.78 -0.07
C ARG A 25 -1.11 5.82 -0.39
N LYS A 26 -1.49 6.50 -1.46
CA LYS A 26 -2.84 6.50 -2.03
C LYS A 26 -2.81 5.72 -3.35
N ALA A 27 -3.94 5.12 -3.72
CA ALA A 27 -4.04 4.44 -5.01
C ALA A 27 -3.90 5.45 -6.15
N LEU A 28 -3.06 5.12 -7.13
CA LEU A 28 -2.96 5.89 -8.37
C LEU A 28 -4.13 5.50 -9.28
N THR A 29 -4.70 6.49 -9.94
CA THR A 29 -5.84 6.34 -10.85
C THR A 29 -5.44 6.75 -12.26
N ALA A 30 -6.13 6.19 -13.25
CA ALA A 30 -5.97 6.57 -14.65
C ALA A 30 -6.20 8.08 -14.84
N SER A 31 -5.46 8.67 -15.79
CA SER A 31 -5.60 10.08 -16.17
C SER A 31 -6.87 10.31 -17.02
N PRO A 32 -7.34 11.56 -17.17
CA PRO A 32 -8.48 11.85 -18.05
C PRO A 32 -8.28 11.33 -19.48
N GLN A 33 -7.09 11.54 -20.05
CA GLN A 33 -6.75 11.09 -21.41
C GLN A 33 -6.80 9.56 -21.54
N GLU A 34 -6.35 8.84 -20.51
CA GLU A 34 -6.38 7.38 -20.48
C GLU A 34 -7.81 6.85 -20.33
N LEU A 35 -8.68 7.55 -19.61
CA LEU A 35 -10.09 7.17 -19.48
C LEU A 35 -10.86 7.36 -20.79
N ASP A 36 -10.52 8.38 -21.58
CA ASP A 36 -11.11 8.62 -22.89
C ASP A 36 -10.68 7.56 -23.91
N ALA A 37 -9.40 7.19 -23.93
CA ALA A 37 -8.87 6.15 -24.80
C ALA A 37 -9.21 4.72 -24.34
N ASN A 38 -9.37 4.52 -23.02
CA ASN A 38 -9.66 3.23 -22.40
C ASN A 38 -10.65 3.39 -21.22
N PRO A 39 -11.96 3.42 -21.50
CA PRO A 39 -12.99 3.55 -20.46
C PRO A 39 -12.94 2.46 -19.37
N ARG A 40 -12.38 1.27 -19.68
CA ARG A 40 -12.22 0.18 -18.72
C ARG A 40 -11.20 0.50 -17.62
N ALA A 41 -10.30 1.45 -17.84
CA ALA A 41 -9.33 1.90 -16.84
C ALA A 41 -9.98 2.67 -15.67
N ARG A 42 -11.26 3.07 -15.77
CA ARG A 42 -11.98 3.83 -14.73
C ARG A 42 -11.96 3.17 -13.35
N SER A 43 -11.98 1.85 -13.30
CA SER A 43 -11.97 1.07 -12.05
C SER A 43 -10.56 0.72 -11.56
N ALA A 44 -9.51 0.97 -12.37
CA ALA A 44 -8.15 0.61 -12.00
C ALA A 44 -7.64 1.48 -10.84
N LYS A 45 -7.06 0.81 -9.83
CA LYS A 45 -6.44 1.42 -8.65
C LYS A 45 -5.05 0.82 -8.45
N LEU A 46 -4.01 1.50 -8.91
CA LEU A 46 -2.65 0.99 -8.82
C LEU A 46 -2.07 1.25 -7.42
N ARG A 47 -1.49 0.21 -6.83
CA ARG A 47 -0.74 0.26 -5.57
C ARG A 47 0.57 -0.50 -5.72
N GLY A 48 1.67 0.11 -5.28
CA GLY A 48 3.01 -0.45 -5.37
C GLY A 48 3.75 -0.44 -4.04
N ILE A 49 4.51 -1.52 -3.81
CA ILE A 49 5.47 -1.65 -2.72
C ILE A 49 6.82 -2.10 -3.29
N GLU A 50 7.90 -1.65 -2.67
CA GLU A 50 9.27 -2.10 -2.93
C GLU A 50 9.67 -3.05 -1.81
N ARG A 51 10.23 -4.22 -2.14
CA ARG A 51 10.79 -5.12 -1.14
C ARG A 51 12.11 -4.54 -0.64
N LEU A 52 12.25 -4.38 0.67
CA LEU A 52 13.50 -4.00 1.29
C LEU A 52 14.46 -5.21 1.28
N PRO A 53 15.77 -4.99 1.09
CA PRO A 53 16.77 -6.05 1.07
C PRO A 53 16.87 -6.79 2.41
#